data_AF-A0A0J6KK22-F1
#
_entry.id   AF-A0A0J6KK22-F1
#
_cell.length_a   1.000
_cell.length_b   1.000
_cell.length_c   1.000
_cell.angle_alpha   90.00
_cell.angle_beta   90.00
_cell.angle_gamma   90.00
#
_symmetry.space_group_name_H-M   'P 1'
#
loop_
_entity.id
_entity.type
_entity.pdbx_description
1 polymer ?
#
loop_
_entity_poly.entity_id
_entity_poly.type
_entity_poly.pdbx_seq_one_letter_code
_entity_poly.pdbx_strand_id
1 'polypeptide(L)'
;MTSSIDTNDHFKPNPEDPEGGYLLSMPATLLLLAGLMHDHSDGTPEGRDRARRILEATIALFRAHQYPRTEYLETWLMSEQVNTRRAFPLLVEACAAVGNQAVTEIIQRGLSEIRKP
;
A
#
# COMPACT_ATOMS: atom_id res chain seq x y z
N MET A 1 14.63 14.46 14.25
CA MET A 1 13.32 14.94 14.72
C MET A 1 12.27 14.17 13.94
N THR A 2 11.57 13.22 14.56
CA THR A 2 10.42 12.55 13.91
C THR A 2 9.25 13.52 13.96
N SER A 3 8.93 14.16 12.83
CA SER A 3 7.64 14.83 12.72
C SER A 3 6.56 13.77 12.92
N SER A 4 5.57 14.10 13.74
CA SER A 4 4.35 13.27 13.82
C SER A 4 3.79 13.16 12.40
N ILE A 5 3.52 11.93 11.95
CA ILE A 5 2.83 11.74 10.67
C ILE A 5 1.42 12.28 10.83
N ASP A 6 1.05 13.26 10.01
CA ASP A 6 -0.32 13.74 9.95
C ASP A 6 -1.16 12.75 9.13
N THR A 7 -2.03 12.00 9.82
CA THR A 7 -2.92 11.04 9.16
C THR A 7 -3.87 11.69 8.17
N ASN A 8 -4.19 12.98 8.34
CA ASN A 8 -5.05 13.73 7.41
C ASN A 8 -4.38 13.93 6.06
N ASP A 9 -3.05 13.84 5.95
CA ASP A 9 -2.37 13.92 4.66
C ASP A 9 -2.49 12.65 3.82
N HIS A 10 -2.87 11.55 4.46
CA HIS A 10 -2.87 10.23 3.85
C HIS A 10 -4.26 9.64 3.65
N PHE A 11 -5.25 10.15 4.39
CA PHE A 11 -6.67 9.81 4.30
C PHE A 11 -7.48 11.10 4.22
N LYS A 12 -7.75 11.59 3.02
CA LYS A 12 -8.54 12.81 2.80
C LYS A 12 -9.95 12.43 2.33
N PRO A 13 -11.03 12.94 2.94
CA PRO A 13 -12.36 12.78 2.36
C PRO A 13 -12.36 13.26 0.90
N ASN A 14 -13.00 12.50 0.01
CA ASN A 14 -13.17 12.91 -1.37
C ASN A 14 -14.46 13.76 -1.48
N PRO A 15 -14.37 15.09 -1.68
CA PRO A 15 -15.55 15.94 -1.76
C PRO A 15 -16.39 15.67 -3.01
N GLU A 16 -15.83 14.99 -4.01
CA GLU A 16 -16.49 14.65 -5.27
C GLU A 16 -17.19 13.29 -5.21
N ASP A 17 -17.01 12.53 -4.14
CA ASP A 17 -17.63 11.22 -3.96
C ASP A 17 -18.88 11.32 -3.06
N PRO A 18 -20.10 11.19 -3.62
CA PRO A 18 -21.33 11.28 -2.85
C PRO A 18 -21.51 10.13 -1.84
N GLU A 19 -20.77 9.03 -1.98
CA GLU A 19 -20.79 7.89 -1.06
C GLU A 19 -19.83 8.04 0.12
N GLY A 20 -19.06 9.14 0.16
CA GLY A 20 -18.15 9.45 1.27
C GLY A 20 -16.81 8.72 1.20
N GLY A 21 -16.33 8.41 0.00
CA GLY A 21 -15.02 7.81 -0.22
C GLY A 21 -13.85 8.71 0.22
N TYR A 22 -12.65 8.12 0.25
CA TYR A 22 -11.42 8.80 0.64
C TYR A 22 -10.41 8.81 -0.51
N LEU A 23 -9.74 9.95 -0.70
CA LEU A 23 -8.51 10.06 -1.45
C LEU A 23 -7.36 9.52 -0.59
N LEU A 24 -6.76 8.42 -1.05
CA LEU A 24 -5.67 7.75 -0.36
C LEU A 24 -4.32 8.15 -0.95
N SER A 25 -3.37 8.46 -0.07
CA SER A 25 -1.95 8.52 -0.47
C SER A 25 -1.41 7.14 -0.85
N MET A 26 -0.23 7.09 -1.49
CA MET A 26 0.43 5.81 -1.82
C MET A 26 0.70 4.93 -0.59
N PRO A 27 1.26 5.45 0.53
CA PRO A 27 1.40 4.68 1.77
C PRO A 27 0.07 4.11 2.28
N ALA A 28 -1.00 4.90 2.25
CA ALA A 28 -2.33 4.46 2.69
C ALA A 28 -2.92 3.39 1.77
N THR A 29 -2.70 3.52 0.46
CA THR A 29 -3.13 2.54 -0.55
C THR A 29 -2.44 1.20 -0.34
N LEU A 30 -1.13 1.19 -0.12
CA LEU A 30 -0.37 -0.04 0.18
C LEU A 30 -0.82 -0.68 1.50
N LEU A 31 -1.13 0.13 2.50
CA LEU A 31 -1.66 -0.38 3.77
C LEU A 31 -3.04 -1.02 3.60
N LEU A 32 -3.92 -0.43 2.77
CA LEU A 32 -5.22 -0.99 2.45
C LEU A 32 -5.08 -2.33 1.72
N LEU A 33 -4.19 -2.41 0.72
CA LEU A 33 -3.90 -3.65 0.01
C LEU A 33 -3.43 -4.76 0.95
N ALA A 34 -2.63 -4.41 1.97
CA ALA A 34 -2.15 -5.38 2.96
C ALA A 34 -3.30 -5.93 3.81
N GLY A 35 -4.26 -5.08 4.19
CA GLY A 35 -5.48 -5.52 4.87
C GLY A 35 -6.33 -6.45 3.99
N LEU A 36 -6.49 -6.09 2.71
CA LEU A 36 -7.30 -6.86 1.76
C LEU A 36 -6.75 -8.26 1.49
N MET A 37 -5.43 -8.48 1.59
CA MET A 37 -4.83 -9.81 1.38
C MET A 37 -5.41 -10.91 2.28
N HIS A 38 -5.93 -10.53 3.44
CA HIS A 38 -6.45 -11.45 4.47
C HIS A 38 -7.95 -11.26 4.71
N ASP A 39 -8.61 -10.38 3.96
CA ASP A 39 -10.04 -10.16 4.04
C ASP A 39 -10.79 -11.26 3.27
N HIS A 40 -11.35 -12.21 4.03
CA HIS A 40 -12.17 -13.30 3.52
C HIS A 40 -13.66 -12.98 3.48
N SER A 41 -14.09 -11.85 4.05
CA SER A 41 -15.50 -11.43 4.09
C SER A 41 -15.94 -10.85 2.75
N ASP A 42 -15.19 -9.87 2.25
CA ASP A 42 -15.63 -9.05 1.12
C ASP A 42 -14.73 -9.20 -0.13
N GLY A 43 -13.62 -9.94 -0.02
CA GLY A 43 -12.64 -10.14 -1.09
C GLY A 43 -12.78 -11.44 -1.90
N THR A 44 -12.58 -11.37 -3.22
CA THR A 44 -12.42 -12.59 -4.04
C THR A 44 -11.01 -13.18 -3.88
N PRO A 45 -10.81 -14.51 -4.08
CA PRO A 45 -9.48 -15.11 -4.10
C PRO A 45 -8.52 -14.41 -5.07
N GLU A 46 -8.99 -14.04 -6.26
CA GLU A 46 -8.21 -13.35 -7.28
C GLU A 46 -7.81 -11.94 -6.84
N GLY A 47 -8.71 -11.24 -6.14
CA GLY A 47 -8.43 -9.92 -5.56
C GLY A 47 -7.34 -9.98 -4.48
N ARG A 48 -7.40 -10.99 -3.60
CA ARG A 48 -6.39 -11.20 -2.56
C ARG A 48 -5.02 -11.55 -3.15
N ASP A 49 -4.97 -12.47 -4.11
CA ASP A 49 -3.72 -12.83 -4.76
C ASP A 49 -3.13 -11.66 -5.55
N ARG A 50 -3.97 -10.81 -6.15
CA ARG A 50 -3.51 -9.58 -6.80
C ARG A 50 -2.94 -8.59 -5.78
N ALA A 51 -3.63 -8.35 -4.67
CA ALA A 51 -3.12 -7.47 -3.60
C ALA A 51 -1.75 -7.96 -3.10
N ARG A 52 -1.59 -9.28 -2.92
CA ARG A 52 -0.32 -9.92 -2.57
C ARG A 52 0.77 -9.62 -3.61
N ARG A 53 0.51 -9.86 -4.90
CA ARG A 53 1.49 -9.60 -5.97
C ARG A 53 1.90 -8.12 -6.05
N ILE A 54 0.97 -7.20 -5.87
CA ILE A 54 1.27 -5.75 -5.84
C ILE A 54 2.21 -5.42 -4.68
N LEU A 55 1.96 -5.99 -3.50
CA LEU A 55 2.81 -5.76 -2.33
C LEU A 55 4.18 -6.39 -2.46
N GLU A 56 4.29 -7.62 -2.97
CA GLU A 56 5.56 -8.28 -3.28
C GLU A 56 6.39 -7.44 -4.25
N ALA A 57 5.77 -6.95 -5.33
CA ALA A 57 6.44 -6.08 -6.30
C ALA A 57 6.90 -4.76 -5.67
N THR A 58 6.09 -4.17 -4.79
CA THR A 58 6.42 -2.92 -4.10
C THR A 58 7.58 -3.11 -3.11
N ILE A 59 7.59 -4.22 -2.37
CA ILE A 59 8.70 -4.60 -1.47
C ILE A 59 9.98 -4.82 -2.28
N ALA A 60 9.89 -5.50 -3.42
CA ALA A 60 11.03 -5.68 -4.32
C ALA A 60 11.57 -4.34 -4.84
N LEU A 61 10.69 -3.37 -5.14
CA LEU A 61 11.08 -2.00 -5.50
C LEU A 61 11.82 -1.31 -4.35
N PHE A 62 11.29 -1.36 -3.12
CA PHE A 62 11.98 -0.79 -1.94
C PHE A 62 13.37 -1.41 -1.74
N ARG A 63 13.50 -2.73 -1.96
CA ARG A 63 14.78 -3.45 -1.90
C ARG A 63 15.74 -3.00 -3.00
N ALA A 64 15.27 -2.83 -4.23
CA ALA A 64 16.06 -2.35 -5.36
C ALA A 64 16.59 -0.93 -5.14
N HIS A 65 15.82 -0.10 -4.45
CA HIS A 65 16.23 1.24 -4.01
C HIS A 65 17.03 1.25 -2.69
N GLN A 66 17.42 0.08 -2.18
CA GLN A 66 18.23 -0.07 -0.96
C GLN A 66 17.60 0.60 0.28
N TYR A 67 16.27 0.64 0.38
CA TYR A 67 15.60 1.18 1.56
C TYR A 67 15.95 0.32 2.80
N PRO A 68 16.58 0.87 3.86
CA PRO A 68 17.23 0.07 4.91
C PRO A 68 16.30 -0.79 5.77
N ARG A 69 14.99 -0.51 5.78
CA ARG A 69 14.00 -1.19 6.64
C ARG A 69 12.97 -1.98 5.84
N THR A 70 13.34 -2.42 4.63
CA THR A 70 12.46 -3.18 3.74
C THR A 70 12.00 -4.50 4.37
N GLU A 71 12.87 -5.22 5.08
CA GLU A 71 12.52 -6.50 5.72
C GLU A 71 11.47 -6.35 6.83
N TYR A 72 11.50 -5.23 7.56
CA TYR A 72 10.46 -4.93 8.56
C TYR A 72 9.12 -4.64 7.89
N LEU A 73 9.13 -3.89 6.77
CA LEU A 73 7.93 -3.64 5.97
C LEU A 73 7.34 -4.95 5.43
N GLU A 74 8.16 -5.81 4.87
CA GLU A 74 7.74 -7.14 4.39
C GLU A 74 7.11 -7.97 5.52
N THR A 75 7.78 -8.06 6.67
CA THR A 75 7.28 -8.80 7.83
C THR A 75 5.93 -8.27 8.31
N TRP A 76 5.75 -6.95 8.38
CA TRP A 76 4.54 -6.35 8.94
C TRP A 76 3.38 -6.25 7.95
N LEU A 77 3.64 -6.14 6.65
CA LEU A 77 2.61 -6.04 5.61
C LEU A 77 2.13 -7.42 5.12
N MET A 78 3.00 -8.43 5.15
CA MET A 78 2.68 -9.78 4.68
C MET A 78 2.17 -10.71 5.79
N SER A 79 2.05 -10.20 7.02
CA SER A 79 1.50 -10.91 8.17
C SER A 79 -0.04 -10.93 8.13
N GLU A 80 -0.65 -12.03 8.56
CA GLU A 80 -2.11 -12.16 8.71
C GLU A 80 -2.72 -11.03 9.57
N GLN A 81 -1.94 -10.52 10.54
CA GLN A 81 -2.26 -9.32 11.27
C GLN A 81 -1.31 -8.20 10.86
N VAL A 82 -1.78 -7.33 9.96
CA VAL A 82 -1.02 -6.17 9.49
C VAL A 82 -0.76 -5.23 10.67
N ASN A 83 0.52 -4.97 10.97
CA ASN A 83 0.90 -4.07 12.06
C ASN A 83 0.85 -2.61 11.57
N THR A 84 -0.36 -2.08 11.39
CA THR A 84 -0.60 -0.75 10.82
C THR A 84 0.16 0.36 11.53
N ARG A 85 0.21 0.32 12.88
CA ARG A 85 0.91 1.31 13.72
C ARG A 85 2.41 1.40 13.41
N ARG A 86 3.06 0.27 13.12
CA ARG A 86 4.51 0.24 12.81
C ARG A 86 4.78 0.34 11.32
N ALA A 87 3.96 -0.31 10.49
CA ALA A 87 4.16 -0.34 9.05
C ALA A 87 3.91 1.01 8.39
N PHE A 88 2.87 1.73 8.82
CA PHE A 88 2.45 2.96 8.15
C PHE A 88 3.53 4.05 8.16
N PRO A 89 4.21 4.36 9.29
CA PRO A 89 5.32 5.31 9.27
C PRO A 89 6.46 4.95 8.31
N LEU A 90 6.85 3.68 8.30
CA LEU A 90 7.90 3.24 7.38
C LEU A 90 7.45 3.26 5.92
N LEU A 91 6.17 2.99 5.64
CA LEU A 91 5.61 3.10 4.30
C LEU A 91 5.67 4.54 3.79
N VAL A 92 5.36 5.53 4.64
CA VAL A 92 5.49 6.96 4.30
C VAL A 92 6.93 7.28 3.92
N GLU A 93 7.89 6.88 4.75
CA GLU A 93 9.31 7.11 4.50
C GLU A 93 9.82 6.38 3.25
N ALA A 94 9.40 5.13 3.03
CA ALA A 94 9.82 4.32 1.88
C ALA A 94 9.26 4.88 0.57
N CYS A 95 7.96 5.25 0.54
CA CYS A 95 7.36 5.87 -0.65
C CYS A 95 8.01 7.21 -0.97
N ALA A 96 8.36 8.02 0.05
CA ALA A 96 9.09 9.26 -0.16
C ALA A 96 10.51 9.03 -0.70
N ALA A 97 11.21 8.00 -0.23
CA ALA A 97 12.57 7.66 -0.67
C ALA A 97 12.63 7.12 -2.11
N VAL A 98 11.63 6.33 -2.51
CA VAL A 98 11.57 5.72 -3.84
C VAL A 98 10.86 6.62 -4.87
N GLY A 99 9.94 7.47 -4.41
CA GLY A 99 9.13 8.34 -5.24
C GLY A 99 7.76 7.74 -5.55
N ASN A 100 6.71 8.54 -5.36
CA ASN A 100 5.32 8.11 -5.52
C ASN A 100 4.99 7.61 -6.94
N GLN A 101 5.67 8.11 -7.97
CA GLN A 101 5.42 7.69 -9.36
C GLN A 101 5.79 6.22 -9.59
N ALA A 102 6.95 5.77 -9.11
CA ALA A 102 7.38 4.39 -9.29
C ALA A 102 6.45 3.40 -8.58
N VAL A 103 5.98 3.76 -7.39
CA VAL A 103 4.98 2.98 -6.64
C VAL A 103 3.63 2.97 -7.37
N THR A 104 3.20 4.12 -7.90
CA THR A 104 1.96 4.24 -8.69
C THR A 104 1.99 3.30 -9.91
N GLU A 105 3.10 3.24 -10.63
CA GLU A 105 3.24 2.36 -11.80
C GLU A 105 3.10 0.88 -11.43
N ILE A 106 3.64 0.44 -10.29
CA ILE A 106 3.47 -0.94 -9.81
C ILE A 106 1.99 -1.24 -9.55
N ILE A 107 1.31 -0.35 -8.83
CA ILE A 107 -0.10 -0.51 -8.50
C ILE A 107 -0.94 -0.54 -9.78
N GLN A 108 -0.72 0.41 -10.70
CA GLN A 108 -1.45 0.46 -11.98
C GLN A 108 -1.23 -0.80 -12.81
N ARG A 109 0.00 -1.32 -12.89
CA ARG A 109 0.30 -2.57 -13.60
C ARG A 109 -0.48 -3.74 -12.98
N GLY A 110 -0.42 -3.89 -11.66
CA GLY A 110 -1.15 -4.94 -10.95
C GLY A 110 -2.67 -4.86 -11.11
N LEU A 111 -3.23 -3.65 -11.19
CA LEU A 111 -4.66 -3.44 -11.45
C LEU A 111 -5.04 -3.64 -12.94
N SER A 112 -4.14 -3.34 -13.88
CA SER A 112 -4.39 -3.41 -15.31
C SER A 112 -4.45 -4.83 -15.90
N GLU A 113 -3.96 -5.84 -15.18
CA GLU A 113 -4.09 -7.27 -15.53
C GLU A 113 -5.56 -7.74 -15.66
N ILE A 114 -6.55 -6.88 -15.41
CA ILE A 114 -7.99 -7.09 -15.60
C ILE A 114 -8.42 -6.92 -17.08
N ARG A 115 -7.64 -6.22 -17.91
CA ARG A 115 -7.95 -6.06 -19.34
C ARG A 115 -7.17 -7.07 -20.19
N LYS A 116 -7.60 -8.32 -20.19
CA LYS A 116 -7.56 -9.11 -21.42
C LYS A 116 -9.01 -9.33 -21.86
N PRO A 117 -9.39 -8.95 -23.09
CA PRO A 117 -10.71 -9.22 -23.64
C PRO A 117 -11.01 -10.73 -23.68
#